data_AF-A0A453RJQ6-F1
#
_entry.id   AF-A0A453RJQ6-F1
#
_cell.length_a   1.000
_cell.length_b   1.000
_cell.length_c   1.000
_cell.angle_alpha   90.00
_cell.angle_beta   90.00
_cell.angle_gamma   90.00
#
_symmetry.space_group_name_H-M   'P 1'
#
loop_
_entity.id
_entity.type
_entity.pdbx_description
1 polymer ?
#
loop_
_entity_poly.entity_id
_entity_poly.type
_entity_poly.pdbx_seq_one_letter_code
_entity_poly.pdbx_strand_id
1 'polypeptide(L)'
;TSDRVGMDRGTLLPALLLAALLACSGGVHGAGFNRYSFPKGFIFGTGSSAIQYEGAVNLRGKNIWDTFARTPGKIADGSNPDTANDFYHRYKDDLKLITDMNMDTFRFSLAWSRILPNGTIAGGINKAGVDFYNNLIDEVLARGLTPFVTIFHFDTPQVLEDKYGGFLSEKIIKDYVEYAELCFKLFGDRVKFWTTFNEPMIFCAYGYGSGSTAPGRCSTYVSKACGAGDSSTEPYIAGHNLLIAHAEAVRLYRTRYQAAQRGQVGIVQVSHWFIPYDAASDADRHAVKRSLDFMLGWFMHPVAFGEYPATMRRLVGRRLPEFTKEQSDMLKGSYDFLGLNYYTSNYAQAAARAPDGSKPSYGTDHWVNQTGYRNGVPIGPPAYTPIFFNYPPGLRELLLYIRRIYGNRPIYITENGKPKKTFLLICPSVQVTDSIAVRCRHRRGEQQHNPDERGAQGRHPHLLPRQPPQVRAQGHPGGGEREGLHHMDVPGRLRVR
;
A
#
# COMPACT_ATOMS: atom_id res chain seq x y z
N THR A 1 79.81 21.83 9.29
CA THR A 1 78.64 21.91 8.39
C THR A 1 77.65 20.88 8.88
N SER A 2 76.56 21.24 9.57
CA SER A 2 75.44 22.03 9.05
C SER A 2 75.06 21.58 7.64
N ASP A 3 73.95 20.87 7.50
CA ASP A 3 72.72 21.50 7.02
C ASP A 3 71.49 20.73 7.49
N ARG A 4 70.71 21.35 8.37
CA ARG A 4 69.36 20.89 8.70
C ARG A 4 68.41 21.46 7.66
N VAL A 5 67.96 20.63 6.73
CA VAL A 5 66.81 20.97 5.87
C VAL A 5 65.56 21.04 6.76
N GLY A 6 65.30 22.23 7.29
CA GLY A 6 64.12 22.52 8.11
C GLY A 6 62.89 22.54 7.22
N MET A 7 62.16 21.42 7.16
CA MET A 7 60.90 21.35 6.44
C MET A 7 59.88 22.27 7.12
N ASP A 8 59.53 23.36 6.45
CA ASP A 8 58.80 24.47 7.05
C ASP A 8 57.41 24.03 7.56
N ARG A 9 57.08 24.45 8.79
CA ARG A 9 55.75 24.25 9.39
C ARG A 9 54.65 24.91 8.56
N GLY A 10 54.96 25.93 7.75
CA GLY A 10 54.06 26.52 6.77
C GLY A 10 53.65 25.59 5.63
N THR A 11 54.45 24.58 5.27
CA THR A 11 54.17 23.66 4.13
C THR A 11 53.60 22.30 4.54
N LEU A 12 53.84 21.87 5.78
CA LEU A 12 53.27 20.64 6.34
C LEU A 12 51.73 20.68 6.44
N LEU A 13 51.15 21.81 6.84
CA LEU A 13 49.69 21.94 6.98
C LEU A 13 48.96 21.89 5.62
N PRO A 14 49.38 22.63 4.57
CA PRO A 14 48.84 22.50 3.22
C PRO A 14 49.00 21.10 2.64
N ALA A 15 50.14 20.43 2.85
CA ALA A 15 50.36 19.07 2.36
C ALA A 15 49.41 18.05 3.01
N LEU A 16 49.20 18.13 4.33
CA LEU A 16 48.22 17.30 5.06
C LEU A 16 46.77 17.62 4.66
N LEU A 17 46.43 18.89 4.42
CA LEU A 17 45.13 19.29 3.89
C LEU A 17 44.90 18.77 2.47
N LEU A 18 45.91 18.80 1.59
CA LEU A 18 45.81 18.30 0.23
C LEU A 18 45.68 16.76 0.22
N ALA A 19 46.42 16.06 1.07
CA ALA A 19 46.28 14.62 1.27
C ALA A 19 44.89 14.25 1.81
N ALA A 20 44.33 15.03 2.75
CA ALA A 20 42.97 14.84 3.25
C ALA A 20 41.91 15.13 2.16
N LEU A 21 42.08 16.19 1.36
CA LEU A 21 41.21 16.52 0.23
C LEU A 21 41.25 15.44 -0.86
N LEU A 22 42.43 14.87 -1.14
CA LEU A 22 42.58 13.75 -2.07
C LEU A 22 41.96 12.46 -1.52
N ALA A 23 42.11 12.17 -0.22
CA ALA A 23 41.39 11.06 0.43
C ALA A 23 39.86 11.25 0.39
N CYS A 24 39.37 12.50 0.49
CA CYS A 24 37.96 12.85 0.28
C CYS A 24 37.53 12.91 -1.20
N SER A 25 38.47 12.80 -2.15
CA SER A 25 38.18 12.69 -3.60
C SER A 25 37.99 11.25 -4.09
N GLY A 26 38.15 10.26 -3.21
CA GLY A 26 37.70 8.89 -3.44
C GLY A 26 36.19 8.86 -3.65
N GLY A 27 35.77 8.87 -4.92
CA GLY A 27 34.37 9.10 -5.30
C GLY A 27 33.42 8.08 -4.67
N VAL A 28 32.47 8.56 -3.87
CA VAL A 28 31.47 7.74 -3.16
C VAL A 28 30.43 7.19 -4.15
N HIS A 29 30.83 6.22 -4.97
CA HIS A 29 29.91 5.22 -5.47
C HIS A 29 29.31 4.51 -4.24
N GLY A 30 27.97 4.47 -4.20
CA GLY A 30 27.23 4.43 -2.95
C GLY A 30 27.67 3.35 -1.97
N ALA A 31 27.90 3.75 -0.71
CA ALA A 31 28.04 2.82 0.41
C ALA A 31 26.77 1.95 0.49
N GLY A 32 26.89 0.69 0.07
CA GLY A 32 25.77 -0.20 -0.15
C GLY A 32 24.96 -0.44 1.12
N PHE A 33 23.70 -0.02 1.10
CA PHE A 33 22.74 -0.24 2.18
C PHE A 33 22.54 -1.75 2.39
N ASN A 34 22.67 -2.21 3.63
CA ASN A 34 22.80 -3.63 3.96
C ASN A 34 22.15 -3.96 5.32
N ARG A 35 22.09 -5.24 5.70
CA ARG A 35 21.39 -5.69 6.93
C ARG A 35 21.93 -5.05 8.22
N TYR A 36 23.21 -4.64 8.27
CA TYR A 36 23.79 -3.92 9.42
C TYR A 36 23.44 -2.42 9.46
N SER A 37 22.75 -1.90 8.45
CA SER A 37 22.21 -0.52 8.43
C SER A 37 20.91 -0.37 9.24
N PHE A 38 20.47 -1.45 9.89
CA PHE A 38 19.22 -1.58 10.63
C PHE A 38 19.45 -2.13 12.05
N PRO A 39 18.52 -1.93 13.00
CA PRO A 39 18.64 -2.50 14.34
C PRO A 39 18.56 -4.03 14.32
N LYS A 40 19.23 -4.68 15.29
CA LYS A 40 19.15 -6.13 15.47
C LYS A 40 17.68 -6.56 15.71
N GLY A 41 17.23 -7.58 15.00
CA GLY A 41 15.85 -8.08 15.07
C GLY A 41 14.89 -7.46 14.04
N PHE A 42 15.37 -6.50 13.23
CA PHE A 42 14.63 -5.98 12.09
C PHE A 42 14.43 -7.07 11.02
N ILE A 43 13.20 -7.22 10.55
CA ILE A 43 12.75 -8.32 9.68
C ILE A 43 12.78 -7.88 8.21
N PHE A 44 13.36 -8.73 7.34
CA PHE A 44 13.31 -8.63 5.88
C PHE A 44 12.47 -9.79 5.33
N GLY A 45 11.71 -9.57 4.26
CA GLY A 45 10.90 -10.63 3.67
C GLY A 45 10.30 -10.30 2.31
N THR A 46 9.63 -11.32 1.75
CA THR A 46 8.84 -11.26 0.51
C THR A 46 7.37 -11.55 0.80
N GLY A 47 6.50 -11.26 -0.17
CA GLY A 47 5.05 -11.45 -0.06
C GLY A 47 4.41 -12.04 -1.31
N SER A 48 3.31 -12.78 -1.14
CA SER A 48 2.39 -13.20 -2.21
C SER A 48 0.93 -13.20 -1.74
N SER A 49 0.00 -13.41 -2.67
CA SER A 49 -1.40 -13.71 -2.36
C SER A 49 -1.86 -14.94 -3.14
N ALA A 50 -2.82 -15.69 -2.58
CA ALA A 50 -3.22 -16.98 -3.10
C ALA A 50 -3.67 -16.92 -4.58
N ILE A 51 -4.53 -15.97 -4.93
CA ILE A 51 -5.11 -15.86 -6.28
C ILE A 51 -4.10 -15.39 -7.33
N GLN A 52 -3.10 -14.58 -6.93
CA GLN A 52 -2.04 -14.12 -7.82
C GLN A 52 -0.93 -15.18 -8.05
N TYR A 53 -0.89 -16.25 -7.26
CA TYR A 53 0.32 -17.06 -7.11
C TYR A 53 0.10 -18.58 -7.14
N GLU A 54 -0.94 -19.12 -6.48
CA GLU A 54 -1.13 -20.56 -6.29
C GLU A 54 -1.52 -21.34 -7.54
N GLY A 55 -2.51 -20.86 -8.29
CA GLY A 55 -3.18 -21.66 -9.31
C GLY A 55 -4.06 -22.77 -8.73
N ALA A 56 -4.04 -23.95 -9.35
CA ALA A 56 -4.78 -25.15 -8.96
C ALA A 56 -6.27 -24.87 -8.65
N VAL A 57 -6.95 -24.15 -9.57
CA VAL A 57 -8.36 -23.75 -9.43
C VAL A 57 -9.32 -24.93 -9.29
N ASN A 58 -9.00 -26.08 -9.89
CA ASN A 58 -9.75 -27.32 -9.79
C ASN A 58 -9.62 -28.03 -8.43
N LEU A 59 -8.70 -27.60 -7.57
CA LEU A 59 -8.47 -28.14 -6.21
C LEU A 59 -8.96 -27.17 -5.11
N ARG A 60 -9.90 -26.28 -5.47
CA ARG A 60 -10.60 -25.36 -4.56
C ARG A 60 -12.00 -25.04 -5.08
N GLY A 61 -12.81 -24.38 -4.26
CA GLY A 61 -14.02 -23.70 -4.73
C GLY A 61 -13.69 -22.47 -5.59
N LYS A 62 -14.71 -21.95 -6.26
CA LYS A 62 -14.59 -20.69 -7.01
C LYS A 62 -14.61 -19.48 -6.07
N ASN A 63 -13.91 -18.42 -6.45
CA ASN A 63 -14.02 -17.08 -5.89
C ASN A 63 -14.33 -16.05 -6.99
N ILE A 64 -14.65 -14.81 -6.57
CA ILE A 64 -15.04 -13.72 -7.47
C ILE A 64 -14.04 -13.41 -8.60
N TRP A 65 -12.73 -13.67 -8.42
CA TRP A 65 -11.76 -13.49 -9.50
C TRP A 65 -11.82 -14.56 -10.58
N ASP A 66 -12.23 -15.80 -10.25
CA ASP A 66 -12.37 -16.85 -11.26
C ASP A 66 -13.46 -16.49 -12.27
N THR A 67 -14.52 -15.83 -11.80
CA THR A 67 -15.65 -15.34 -12.60
C THR A 67 -15.32 -14.02 -13.30
N PHE A 68 -14.78 -13.04 -12.57
CA PHE A 68 -14.40 -11.73 -13.12
C PHE A 68 -13.34 -11.85 -14.23
N ALA A 69 -12.32 -12.68 -14.05
CA ALA A 69 -11.26 -12.87 -15.06
C ALA A 69 -11.77 -13.53 -16.35
N ARG A 70 -12.89 -14.25 -16.30
CA ARG A 70 -13.56 -14.85 -17.46
C ARG A 70 -14.54 -13.89 -18.17
N THR A 71 -14.72 -12.68 -17.65
CA THR A 71 -15.59 -11.66 -18.26
C THR A 71 -14.84 -10.94 -19.39
N PRO A 72 -15.34 -10.94 -20.64
CA PRO A 72 -14.64 -10.32 -21.77
C PRO A 72 -14.23 -8.86 -21.51
N GLY A 73 -12.97 -8.53 -21.79
CA GLY A 73 -12.42 -7.18 -21.65
C GLY A 73 -12.14 -6.71 -20.21
N LYS A 74 -12.43 -7.50 -19.16
CA LYS A 74 -12.08 -7.15 -17.77
C LYS A 74 -10.61 -7.39 -17.43
N ILE A 75 -9.91 -8.29 -18.15
CA ILE A 75 -8.46 -8.53 -18.03
C ILE A 75 -7.77 -8.10 -19.32
N ALA A 76 -6.67 -7.34 -19.21
CA ALA A 76 -6.01 -6.68 -20.34
C ALA A 76 -5.42 -7.65 -21.39
N ASP A 77 -4.92 -8.81 -20.97
CA ASP A 77 -4.39 -9.87 -21.85
C ASP A 77 -5.33 -11.09 -21.97
N GLY A 78 -6.52 -11.03 -21.35
CA GLY A 78 -7.47 -12.15 -21.29
C GLY A 78 -7.02 -13.35 -20.44
N SER A 79 -5.96 -13.22 -19.63
CA SER A 79 -5.50 -14.29 -18.72
C SER A 79 -6.40 -14.49 -17.50
N ASN A 80 -6.15 -15.55 -16.73
CA ASN A 80 -6.96 -15.96 -15.58
C ASN A 80 -6.10 -16.61 -14.48
N PRO A 81 -6.61 -16.78 -13.25
CA PRO A 81 -5.84 -17.31 -12.12
C PRO A 81 -5.80 -18.85 -12.06
N ASP A 82 -6.13 -19.57 -13.14
CA ASP A 82 -6.28 -21.04 -13.10
C ASP A 82 -4.97 -21.77 -12.75
N THR A 83 -3.86 -21.27 -13.28
CA THR A 83 -2.48 -21.76 -13.02
C THR A 83 -1.62 -20.74 -12.27
N ALA A 84 -1.83 -19.43 -12.47
CA ALA A 84 -0.98 -18.37 -11.89
C ALA A 84 0.53 -18.64 -12.07
N ASN A 85 1.29 -18.82 -10.98
CA ASN A 85 2.71 -19.23 -10.97
C ASN A 85 2.93 -20.70 -10.56
N ASP A 86 1.83 -21.45 -10.40
CA ASP A 86 1.76 -22.86 -9.98
C ASP A 86 2.35 -23.14 -8.59
N PHE A 87 2.33 -22.13 -7.70
CA PHE A 87 2.89 -22.23 -6.35
C PHE A 87 2.21 -23.31 -5.50
N TYR A 88 0.96 -23.69 -5.79
CA TYR A 88 0.29 -24.81 -5.11
C TYR A 88 1.09 -26.12 -5.22
N HIS A 89 1.68 -26.39 -6.38
CA HIS A 89 2.56 -27.55 -6.58
C HIS A 89 4.04 -27.24 -6.28
N ARG A 90 4.45 -25.97 -6.45
CA ARG A 90 5.86 -25.58 -6.53
C ARG A 90 6.42 -24.78 -5.35
N TYR A 91 5.66 -24.58 -4.27
CA TYR A 91 6.07 -23.72 -3.13
C TYR A 91 7.45 -24.04 -2.53
N LYS A 92 7.93 -25.30 -2.60
CA LYS A 92 9.26 -25.68 -2.10
C LYS A 92 10.43 -25.08 -2.93
N ASP A 93 10.24 -24.88 -4.23
CA ASP A 93 11.20 -24.19 -5.11
C ASP A 93 11.27 -22.71 -4.74
N ASP A 94 10.09 -22.08 -4.67
CA ASP A 94 9.94 -20.64 -4.41
C ASP A 94 10.40 -20.27 -2.99
N LEU A 95 10.16 -21.13 -1.99
CA LEU A 95 10.72 -20.97 -0.64
C LEU A 95 12.25 -21.17 -0.61
N LYS A 96 12.82 -22.00 -1.49
CA LYS A 96 14.28 -22.08 -1.64
C LYS A 96 14.85 -20.75 -2.14
N LEU A 97 14.23 -20.15 -3.14
CA LEU A 97 14.63 -18.85 -3.67
C LEU A 97 14.52 -17.75 -2.59
N ILE A 98 13.51 -17.80 -1.72
CA ILE A 98 13.36 -16.88 -0.58
C ILE A 98 14.48 -17.07 0.46
N THR A 99 14.88 -18.31 0.76
CA THR A 99 16.06 -18.57 1.63
C THR A 99 17.38 -18.17 0.97
N ASP A 100 17.55 -18.39 -0.34
CA ASP A 100 18.74 -18.00 -1.09
C ASP A 100 18.94 -16.47 -1.09
N MET A 101 17.85 -15.70 -1.03
CA MET A 101 17.84 -14.24 -0.89
C MET A 101 18.11 -13.74 0.56
N ASN A 102 18.34 -14.63 1.53
CA ASN A 102 18.61 -14.29 2.94
C ASN A 102 17.51 -13.42 3.58
N MET A 103 16.27 -13.86 3.43
CA MET A 103 15.07 -13.30 4.05
C MET A 103 14.77 -13.95 5.40
N ASP A 104 14.06 -13.24 6.29
CA ASP A 104 13.66 -13.72 7.63
C ASP A 104 12.17 -14.13 7.71
N THR A 105 11.35 -13.64 6.77
CA THR A 105 9.91 -13.92 6.73
C THR A 105 9.40 -14.13 5.30
N PHE A 106 8.37 -14.96 5.19
CA PHE A 106 7.53 -15.05 4.00
C PHE A 106 6.09 -14.69 4.38
N ARG A 107 5.53 -13.69 3.70
CA ARG A 107 4.12 -13.32 3.79
C ARG A 107 3.32 -14.01 2.69
N PHE A 108 2.19 -14.61 3.04
CA PHE A 108 1.24 -15.15 2.07
C PHE A 108 -0.20 -14.94 2.54
N SER A 109 -1.17 -15.02 1.62
CA SER A 109 -2.57 -15.13 1.99
C SER A 109 -3.04 -16.58 1.97
N LEU A 110 -4.04 -16.89 2.77
CA LEU A 110 -4.88 -18.06 2.54
C LEU A 110 -5.87 -17.75 1.41
N ALA A 111 -6.37 -18.77 0.72
CA ALA A 111 -7.59 -18.68 -0.08
C ALA A 111 -8.77 -19.24 0.70
N TRP A 112 -9.76 -18.40 0.97
CA TRP A 112 -11.02 -18.76 1.62
C TRP A 112 -11.71 -19.88 0.86
N SER A 113 -11.84 -19.72 -0.46
CA SER A 113 -12.42 -20.74 -1.35
C SER A 113 -11.60 -22.05 -1.43
N ARG A 114 -10.33 -22.08 -1.01
CA ARG A 114 -9.55 -23.34 -0.92
C ARG A 114 -9.82 -24.10 0.38
N ILE A 115 -10.03 -23.41 1.50
CA ILE A 115 -10.33 -24.03 2.81
C ILE A 115 -11.82 -24.38 2.93
N LEU A 116 -12.71 -23.49 2.47
CA LEU A 116 -14.17 -23.63 2.46
C LEU A 116 -14.70 -23.44 1.03
N PRO A 117 -14.76 -24.50 0.19
CA PRO A 117 -15.20 -24.39 -1.21
C PRO A 117 -16.60 -23.81 -1.40
N ASN A 118 -17.49 -24.05 -0.42
CA ASN A 118 -18.86 -23.56 -0.38
C ASN A 118 -19.01 -22.32 0.55
N GLY A 119 -17.91 -21.64 0.86
CA GLY A 119 -17.84 -20.41 1.65
C GLY A 119 -17.95 -20.59 3.17
N THR A 120 -18.79 -21.49 3.67
CA THR A 120 -19.04 -21.65 5.11
C THR A 120 -18.59 -23.02 5.65
N ILE A 121 -18.39 -23.12 6.97
CA ILE A 121 -18.03 -24.39 7.63
C ILE A 121 -19.12 -25.46 7.41
N ALA A 122 -20.39 -25.06 7.47
CA ALA A 122 -21.53 -25.92 7.18
C ALA A 122 -21.58 -26.40 5.71
N GLY A 123 -20.94 -25.67 4.79
CA GLY A 123 -20.72 -26.10 3.41
C GLY A 123 -19.58 -27.10 3.21
N GLY A 124 -18.85 -27.46 4.26
CA GLY A 124 -17.78 -28.46 4.26
C GLY A 124 -16.37 -27.86 4.17
N ILE A 125 -15.44 -28.45 4.94
CA ILE A 125 -14.02 -28.09 4.97
C ILE A 125 -13.27 -28.98 3.98
N ASN A 126 -12.51 -28.37 3.07
CA ASN A 126 -11.62 -29.08 2.15
C ASN A 126 -10.32 -29.48 2.87
N LYS A 127 -10.22 -30.75 3.28
CA LYS A 127 -9.03 -31.28 3.95
C LYS A 127 -7.75 -31.07 3.15
N ALA A 128 -7.73 -31.41 1.86
CA ALA A 128 -6.54 -31.21 1.01
C ALA A 128 -6.12 -29.72 0.92
N GLY A 129 -7.07 -28.80 0.97
CA GLY A 129 -6.80 -27.36 1.06
C GLY A 129 -6.17 -26.94 2.40
N VAL A 130 -6.61 -27.54 3.51
CA VAL A 130 -6.01 -27.35 4.84
C VAL A 130 -4.62 -27.99 4.92
N ASP A 131 -4.46 -29.19 4.37
CA ASP A 131 -3.22 -29.94 4.33
C ASP A 131 -2.16 -29.19 3.51
N PHE A 132 -2.54 -28.56 2.39
CA PHE A 132 -1.66 -27.67 1.63
C PHE A 132 -1.10 -26.53 2.51
N TYR A 133 -1.95 -25.80 3.25
CA TYR A 133 -1.47 -24.70 4.11
C TYR A 133 -0.67 -25.19 5.31
N ASN A 134 -0.98 -26.34 5.89
CA ASN A 134 -0.13 -26.97 6.91
C ASN A 134 1.27 -27.24 6.36
N ASN A 135 1.37 -27.97 5.25
CA ASN A 135 2.65 -28.29 4.61
C ASN A 135 3.43 -27.02 4.20
N LEU A 136 2.74 -25.96 3.76
CA LEU A 136 3.36 -24.66 3.46
C LEU A 136 3.93 -23.99 4.72
N ILE A 137 3.16 -23.93 5.81
CA ILE A 137 3.59 -23.35 7.10
C ILE A 137 4.78 -24.14 7.67
N ASP A 138 4.72 -25.46 7.61
CA ASP A 138 5.77 -26.34 8.14
C ASP A 138 7.06 -26.25 7.30
N GLU A 139 6.97 -26.13 5.98
CA GLU A 139 8.11 -25.89 5.08
C GLU A 139 8.72 -24.49 5.29
N VAL A 140 7.90 -23.45 5.52
CA VAL A 140 8.36 -22.10 5.89
C VAL A 140 9.16 -22.15 7.20
N LEU A 141 8.63 -22.80 8.23
CA LEU A 141 9.29 -22.91 9.54
C LEU A 141 10.54 -23.79 9.51
N ALA A 142 10.52 -24.92 8.78
CA ALA A 142 11.68 -25.80 8.60
C ALA A 142 12.86 -25.10 7.90
N ARG A 143 12.58 -24.03 7.15
CA ARG A 143 13.56 -23.15 6.50
C ARG A 143 14.03 -21.98 7.37
N GLY A 144 13.56 -21.89 8.62
CA GLY A 144 13.87 -20.79 9.54
C GLY A 144 13.16 -19.48 9.23
N LEU A 145 12.20 -19.47 8.30
CA LEU A 145 11.41 -18.30 7.94
C LEU A 145 10.21 -18.16 8.90
N THR A 146 9.86 -16.92 9.25
CA THR A 146 8.63 -16.63 10.01
C THR A 146 7.43 -16.51 9.06
N PRO A 147 6.31 -17.23 9.25
CA PRO A 147 5.09 -17.05 8.45
C PRO A 147 4.31 -15.80 8.90
N PHE A 148 4.03 -14.90 7.95
CA PHE A 148 3.06 -13.80 8.10
C PHE A 148 1.83 -14.11 7.25
N VAL A 149 0.67 -14.35 7.86
CA VAL A 149 -0.51 -14.88 7.16
C VAL A 149 -1.62 -13.84 7.06
N THR A 150 -2.00 -13.53 5.82
CA THR A 150 -3.19 -12.75 5.50
C THR A 150 -4.42 -13.66 5.36
N ILE A 151 -5.50 -13.40 6.10
CA ILE A 151 -6.70 -14.25 6.10
C ILE A 151 -7.53 -14.03 4.83
N PHE A 152 -7.69 -12.79 4.38
CA PHE A 152 -8.42 -12.45 3.15
C PHE A 152 -7.62 -11.51 2.23
N HIS A 153 -7.62 -11.81 0.94
CA HIS A 153 -6.97 -11.00 -0.09
C HIS A 153 -7.82 -10.93 -1.39
N PHE A 154 -8.98 -10.29 -1.28
CA PHE A 154 -9.95 -10.04 -2.37
C PHE A 154 -10.59 -11.32 -2.94
N ASP A 155 -10.52 -12.43 -2.24
CA ASP A 155 -10.77 -13.79 -2.74
C ASP A 155 -12.13 -14.38 -2.29
N THR A 156 -13.14 -13.52 -2.12
CA THR A 156 -14.50 -13.87 -1.68
C THR A 156 -15.03 -15.11 -2.42
N PRO A 157 -15.41 -16.20 -1.73
CA PRO A 157 -15.97 -17.40 -2.36
C PRO A 157 -17.22 -17.03 -3.19
N GLN A 158 -17.27 -17.48 -4.44
CA GLN A 158 -18.31 -17.09 -5.40
C GLN A 158 -19.71 -17.47 -4.87
N VAL A 159 -19.81 -18.59 -4.15
CA VAL A 159 -21.05 -19.06 -3.49
C VAL A 159 -21.61 -18.04 -2.49
N LEU A 160 -20.80 -17.16 -1.89
CA LEU A 160 -21.28 -16.09 -1.00
C LEU A 160 -21.67 -14.83 -1.77
N GLU A 161 -20.95 -14.51 -2.86
CA GLU A 161 -21.32 -13.44 -3.79
C GLU A 161 -22.68 -13.75 -4.46
N ASP A 162 -22.87 -14.97 -4.97
CA ASP A 162 -24.11 -15.42 -5.62
C ASP A 162 -25.30 -15.47 -4.64
N LYS A 163 -25.05 -15.86 -3.39
CA LYS A 163 -26.10 -16.12 -2.38
C LYS A 163 -26.64 -14.85 -1.71
N TYR A 164 -25.81 -13.82 -1.55
CA TYR A 164 -26.23 -12.57 -0.89
C TYR A 164 -25.45 -11.31 -1.28
N GLY A 165 -24.65 -11.33 -2.35
CA GLY A 165 -23.83 -10.18 -2.78
C GLY A 165 -22.54 -9.99 -1.95
N GLY A 166 -22.06 -11.06 -1.31
CA GLY A 166 -20.77 -11.06 -0.60
C GLY A 166 -20.68 -9.92 0.40
N PHE A 167 -19.68 -9.03 0.23
CA PHE A 167 -19.46 -7.91 1.14
C PHE A 167 -20.55 -6.83 1.15
N LEU A 168 -21.52 -6.87 0.23
CA LEU A 168 -22.70 -6.00 0.27
C LEU A 168 -23.76 -6.42 1.30
N SER A 169 -23.61 -7.59 1.94
CA SER A 169 -24.50 -8.03 3.02
C SER A 169 -23.75 -8.28 4.32
N GLU A 170 -24.32 -7.82 5.44
CA GLU A 170 -23.86 -8.09 6.81
C GLU A 170 -23.68 -9.59 7.10
N LYS A 171 -24.34 -10.48 6.35
CA LYS A 171 -24.15 -11.94 6.42
C LYS A 171 -22.68 -12.36 6.24
N ILE A 172 -21.90 -11.60 5.46
CA ILE A 172 -20.46 -11.86 5.28
C ILE A 172 -19.68 -11.76 6.59
N ILE A 173 -20.14 -10.92 7.55
CA ILE A 173 -19.44 -10.68 8.82
C ILE A 173 -19.35 -11.99 9.58
N LYS A 174 -20.48 -12.71 9.69
CA LYS A 174 -20.52 -14.02 10.34
C LYS A 174 -19.68 -15.04 9.58
N ASP A 175 -19.90 -15.19 8.27
CA ASP A 175 -19.23 -16.23 7.47
C ASP A 175 -17.69 -16.02 7.45
N TYR A 176 -17.22 -14.77 7.41
CA TYR A 176 -15.81 -14.42 7.54
C TYR A 176 -15.26 -14.69 8.95
N VAL A 177 -16.01 -14.38 10.02
CA VAL A 177 -15.55 -14.60 11.40
C VAL A 177 -15.48 -16.11 11.72
N GLU A 178 -16.40 -16.93 11.20
CA GLU A 178 -16.30 -18.39 11.27
C GLU A 178 -15.06 -18.91 10.49
N TYR A 179 -14.80 -18.36 9.30
CA TYR A 179 -13.61 -18.69 8.49
C TYR A 179 -12.30 -18.29 9.19
N ALA A 180 -12.22 -17.08 9.74
CA ALA A 180 -11.06 -16.59 10.50
C ALA A 180 -10.82 -17.44 11.75
N GLU A 181 -11.88 -17.80 12.50
CA GLU A 181 -11.77 -18.71 13.63
C GLU A 181 -11.25 -20.09 13.20
N LEU A 182 -11.71 -20.64 12.07
CA LEU A 182 -11.19 -21.90 11.54
C LEU A 182 -9.68 -21.79 11.24
N CYS A 183 -9.23 -20.69 10.64
CA CYS A 183 -7.80 -20.46 10.38
C CYS A 183 -6.98 -20.37 11.69
N PHE A 184 -7.49 -19.67 12.71
CA PHE A 184 -6.84 -19.61 14.03
C PHE A 184 -6.76 -20.98 14.70
N LYS A 185 -7.81 -21.81 14.61
CA LYS A 185 -7.83 -23.19 15.14
C LYS A 185 -6.83 -24.12 14.44
N LEU A 186 -6.73 -24.03 13.11
CA LEU A 186 -5.92 -24.96 12.30
C LEU A 186 -4.42 -24.63 12.29
N PHE A 187 -4.06 -23.34 12.36
CA PHE A 187 -2.71 -22.87 12.04
C PHE A 187 -2.08 -21.98 13.11
N GLY A 188 -2.85 -21.45 14.07
CA GLY A 188 -2.36 -20.50 15.07
C GLY A 188 -1.44 -21.10 16.14
N ASP A 189 -1.32 -22.42 16.18
CA ASP A 189 -0.28 -23.13 16.94
C ASP A 189 1.13 -22.77 16.44
N ARG A 190 1.27 -22.56 15.11
CA ARG A 190 2.52 -22.19 14.42
C ARG A 190 2.56 -20.73 13.98
N VAL A 191 1.47 -20.20 13.41
CA VAL A 191 1.40 -18.83 12.87
C VAL A 191 1.23 -17.80 13.98
N LYS A 192 2.15 -16.82 14.05
CA LYS A 192 2.18 -15.78 15.09
C LYS A 192 1.90 -14.36 14.59
N PHE A 193 1.95 -14.12 13.27
CA PHE A 193 1.63 -12.82 12.70
C PHE A 193 0.47 -12.97 11.71
N TRP A 194 -0.70 -12.48 12.12
CA TRP A 194 -1.94 -12.54 11.36
C TRP A 194 -2.32 -11.15 10.86
N THR A 195 -2.86 -11.05 9.65
CA THR A 195 -3.56 -9.85 9.19
C THR A 195 -4.92 -10.23 8.65
N THR A 196 -6.00 -9.60 9.12
CA THR A 196 -7.36 -9.96 8.69
C THR A 196 -7.57 -9.74 7.19
N PHE A 197 -7.21 -8.56 6.69
CA PHE A 197 -7.47 -8.10 5.33
C PHE A 197 -6.22 -7.46 4.72
N ASN A 198 -5.99 -7.69 3.42
CA ASN A 198 -5.14 -6.82 2.61
C ASN A 198 -5.94 -5.67 2.00
N GLU A 199 -5.31 -4.50 1.89
CA GLU A 199 -5.75 -3.31 1.13
C GLU A 199 -7.28 -3.12 0.99
N PRO A 200 -8.05 -3.07 2.09
CA PRO A 200 -9.52 -3.11 2.02
C PRO A 200 -10.12 -1.90 1.29
N MET A 201 -9.41 -0.76 1.28
CA MET A 201 -9.77 0.39 0.45
C MET A 201 -9.75 0.07 -1.05
N ILE A 202 -8.75 -0.66 -1.55
CA ILE A 202 -8.69 -1.06 -2.97
C ILE A 202 -9.82 -2.02 -3.31
N PHE A 203 -10.08 -3.00 -2.43
CA PHE A 203 -11.20 -3.93 -2.59
C PHE A 203 -12.54 -3.19 -2.77
N CYS A 204 -12.84 -2.27 -1.88
CA CYS A 204 -14.10 -1.53 -1.90
C CYS A 204 -14.15 -0.50 -3.04
N ALA A 205 -13.07 0.27 -3.25
CA ALA A 205 -13.00 1.31 -4.27
C ALA A 205 -13.02 0.76 -5.70
N TYR A 206 -12.34 -0.35 -5.97
CA TYR A 206 -12.19 -0.88 -7.34
C TYR A 206 -13.15 -2.04 -7.63
N GLY A 207 -13.56 -2.82 -6.63
CA GLY A 207 -14.53 -3.90 -6.78
C GLY A 207 -15.97 -3.42 -6.94
N TYR A 208 -16.30 -2.31 -6.27
CA TYR A 208 -17.67 -1.75 -6.18
C TYR A 208 -17.78 -0.27 -6.58
N GLY A 209 -16.66 0.46 -6.67
CA GLY A 209 -16.65 1.89 -7.00
C GLY A 209 -16.42 2.15 -8.49
N SER A 210 -15.29 1.67 -9.04
CA SER A 210 -14.94 1.79 -10.47
C SER A 210 -15.21 0.52 -11.29
N GLY A 211 -15.51 -0.62 -10.64
CA GLY A 211 -15.78 -1.90 -11.30
C GLY A 211 -14.59 -2.46 -12.10
N SER A 212 -13.38 -2.05 -11.74
CA SER A 212 -12.11 -2.39 -12.41
C SER A 212 -11.40 -3.61 -11.81
N THR A 213 -11.82 -4.08 -10.64
CA THR A 213 -11.43 -5.37 -10.05
C THR A 213 -12.67 -6.20 -9.71
N ALA A 214 -12.52 -7.48 -9.38
CA ALA A 214 -13.64 -8.31 -8.92
C ALA A 214 -14.35 -7.69 -7.69
N PRO A 215 -15.70 -7.79 -7.56
CA PRO A 215 -16.64 -8.45 -8.47
C PRO A 215 -16.99 -7.65 -9.75
N GLY A 216 -16.49 -6.42 -9.91
CA GLY A 216 -16.57 -5.66 -11.16
C GLY A 216 -17.76 -4.73 -11.28
N ARG A 217 -18.35 -4.33 -10.15
CA ARG A 217 -19.57 -3.53 -10.03
C ARG A 217 -19.26 -2.03 -10.05
N CYS A 218 -20.06 -1.27 -10.78
CA CYS A 218 -20.09 0.19 -10.72
C CYS A 218 -21.35 0.73 -11.40
N SER A 219 -21.66 2.01 -11.19
CA SER A 219 -22.74 2.68 -11.90
C SER A 219 -22.39 2.93 -13.37
N THR A 220 -23.40 2.86 -14.24
CA THR A 220 -23.24 3.06 -15.70
C THR A 220 -22.69 4.43 -16.08
N TYR A 221 -22.84 5.43 -15.21
CA TYR A 221 -22.26 6.78 -15.37
C TYR A 221 -20.79 6.90 -14.92
N VAL A 222 -20.25 5.89 -14.22
CA VAL A 222 -18.80 5.77 -13.92
C VAL A 222 -18.10 4.95 -15.01
N SER A 223 -18.74 3.88 -15.51
CA SER A 223 -18.27 3.19 -16.71
C SER A 223 -19.41 2.50 -17.47
N LYS A 224 -19.43 2.70 -18.78
CA LYS A 224 -20.31 1.99 -19.74
C LYS A 224 -20.05 0.47 -19.76
N ALA A 225 -18.92 0.01 -19.20
CA ALA A 225 -18.55 -1.41 -19.06
C ALA A 225 -19.00 -2.05 -17.72
N CYS A 226 -19.83 -1.37 -16.93
CA CYS A 226 -20.48 -1.93 -15.74
C CYS A 226 -21.97 -2.19 -16.04
N GLY A 227 -22.39 -3.46 -15.96
CA GLY A 227 -23.80 -3.85 -16.14
C GLY A 227 -24.65 -3.73 -14.85
N ALA A 228 -24.01 -3.58 -13.69
CA ALA A 228 -24.67 -3.44 -12.39
C ALA A 228 -23.73 -2.78 -11.36
N GLY A 229 -24.32 -2.08 -10.39
CA GLY A 229 -23.63 -1.50 -9.23
C GLY A 229 -24.07 -0.06 -8.91
N ASP A 230 -23.92 0.34 -7.65
CA ASP A 230 -24.02 1.73 -7.21
C ASP A 230 -22.68 2.24 -6.64
N SER A 231 -21.93 2.95 -7.48
CA SER A 231 -20.64 3.58 -7.13
C SER A 231 -20.74 4.62 -6.01
N SER A 232 -21.96 5.05 -5.66
CA SER A 232 -22.21 6.04 -4.61
C SER A 232 -22.42 5.44 -3.21
N THR A 233 -22.81 4.16 -3.11
CA THR A 233 -23.10 3.47 -1.83
C THR A 233 -22.37 2.14 -1.64
N GLU A 234 -22.27 1.29 -2.67
CA GLU A 234 -21.70 -0.07 -2.55
C GLU A 234 -20.26 -0.09 -1.99
N PRO A 235 -19.34 0.82 -2.35
CA PRO A 235 -18.01 0.88 -1.72
C PRO A 235 -18.08 1.09 -0.20
N TYR A 236 -19.01 1.92 0.28
CA TYR A 236 -19.16 2.25 1.69
C TYR A 236 -19.87 1.15 2.48
N ILE A 237 -20.84 0.46 1.87
CA ILE A 237 -21.48 -0.74 2.44
C ILE A 237 -20.45 -1.86 2.59
N ALA A 238 -19.70 -2.16 1.52
CA ALA A 238 -18.64 -3.17 1.54
C ALA A 238 -17.56 -2.83 2.58
N GLY A 239 -17.12 -1.57 2.63
CA GLY A 239 -16.11 -1.11 3.59
C GLY A 239 -16.57 -1.17 5.05
N HIS A 240 -17.84 -0.87 5.32
CA HIS A 240 -18.42 -0.99 6.66
C HIS A 240 -18.47 -2.46 7.11
N ASN A 241 -19.05 -3.35 6.29
CA ASN A 241 -19.14 -4.78 6.62
C ASN A 241 -17.75 -5.41 6.84
N LEU A 242 -16.77 -5.03 6.02
CA LEU A 242 -15.38 -5.48 6.14
C LEU A 242 -14.71 -4.97 7.44
N LEU A 243 -14.98 -3.72 7.86
CA LEU A 243 -14.51 -3.18 9.14
C LEU A 243 -15.12 -3.91 10.36
N ILE A 244 -16.42 -4.22 10.34
CA ILE A 244 -17.04 -5.00 11.43
C ILE A 244 -16.47 -6.43 11.46
N ALA A 245 -16.32 -7.07 10.29
CA ALA A 245 -15.73 -8.40 10.16
C ALA A 245 -14.27 -8.45 10.68
N HIS A 246 -13.48 -7.40 10.45
CA HIS A 246 -12.15 -7.22 11.05
C HIS A 246 -12.21 -7.14 12.57
N ALA A 247 -13.03 -6.23 13.10
CA ALA A 247 -13.12 -5.95 14.53
C ALA A 247 -13.60 -7.18 15.32
N GLU A 248 -14.58 -7.91 14.79
CA GLU A 248 -15.07 -9.17 15.35
C GLU A 248 -14.00 -10.28 15.35
N ALA A 249 -13.29 -10.48 14.23
CA ALA A 249 -12.23 -11.49 14.16
C ALA A 249 -11.07 -11.18 15.12
N VAL A 250 -10.72 -9.90 15.31
CA VAL A 250 -9.72 -9.47 16.29
C VAL A 250 -10.22 -9.69 17.72
N ARG A 251 -11.47 -9.31 18.03
CA ARG A 251 -12.09 -9.56 19.33
C ARG A 251 -12.10 -11.04 19.67
N LEU A 252 -12.46 -11.89 18.71
CA LEU A 252 -12.44 -13.34 18.82
C LEU A 252 -11.01 -13.89 19.03
N TYR A 253 -10.02 -13.39 18.30
CA TYR A 253 -8.62 -13.81 18.51
C TYR A 253 -8.12 -13.46 19.91
N ARG A 254 -8.27 -12.18 20.31
CA ARG A 254 -7.82 -11.66 21.61
C ARG A 254 -8.48 -12.41 22.77
N THR A 255 -9.77 -12.72 22.68
CA THR A 255 -10.52 -13.39 23.76
C THR A 255 -10.34 -14.91 23.82
N ARG A 256 -10.18 -15.61 22.69
CA ARG A 256 -10.16 -17.09 22.65
C ARG A 256 -8.79 -17.72 22.38
N TYR A 257 -7.90 -17.04 21.66
CA TYR A 257 -6.70 -17.66 21.09
C TYR A 257 -5.39 -17.00 21.55
N GLN A 258 -5.34 -15.67 21.69
CA GLN A 258 -4.08 -14.93 21.91
C GLN A 258 -3.31 -15.38 23.16
N ALA A 259 -3.98 -15.68 24.27
CA ALA A 259 -3.32 -16.13 25.51
C ALA A 259 -2.58 -17.47 25.36
N ALA A 260 -3.16 -18.42 24.60
CA ALA A 260 -2.58 -19.73 24.36
C ALA A 260 -1.57 -19.71 23.19
N GLN A 261 -1.93 -19.07 22.09
CA GLN A 261 -1.16 -19.08 20.84
C GLN A 261 -0.04 -18.04 20.80
N ARG A 262 -0.15 -16.96 21.59
CA ARG A 262 0.83 -15.85 21.70
C ARG A 262 1.13 -15.13 20.36
N GLY A 263 0.18 -15.15 19.43
CA GLY A 263 0.26 -14.40 18.18
C GLY A 263 -0.27 -12.97 18.30
N GLN A 264 -0.10 -12.20 17.22
CA GLN A 264 -0.58 -10.83 17.05
C GLN A 264 -1.49 -10.73 15.82
N VAL A 265 -2.53 -9.89 15.88
CA VAL A 265 -3.42 -9.62 14.75
C VAL A 265 -3.35 -8.16 14.34
N GLY A 266 -2.98 -7.91 13.08
CA GLY A 266 -3.01 -6.60 12.44
C GLY A 266 -4.02 -6.51 11.31
N ILE A 267 -3.94 -5.42 10.57
CA ILE A 267 -4.58 -5.20 9.27
C ILE A 267 -3.56 -4.56 8.34
N VAL A 268 -3.65 -4.82 7.02
CA VAL A 268 -2.78 -4.16 6.03
C VAL A 268 -3.56 -3.05 5.34
N GLN A 269 -2.93 -1.88 5.24
CA GLN A 269 -3.48 -0.71 4.55
C GLN A 269 -2.53 -0.22 3.47
N VAL A 270 -3.07 0.30 2.38
CA VAL A 270 -2.28 0.96 1.33
C VAL A 270 -2.44 2.47 1.41
N SER A 271 -1.35 3.19 1.16
CA SER A 271 -1.46 4.61 0.84
C SER A 271 -0.38 5.07 -0.11
N HIS A 272 -0.70 6.09 -0.90
CA HIS A 272 0.28 6.93 -1.56
C HIS A 272 0.60 8.11 -0.64
N TRP A 273 1.76 8.72 -0.80
CA TRP A 273 2.01 10.02 -0.16
C TRP A 273 1.58 11.16 -1.09
N PHE A 274 0.87 12.14 -0.54
CA PHE A 274 0.29 13.24 -1.30
C PHE A 274 1.00 14.56 -1.01
N ILE A 275 1.34 15.29 -2.07
CA ILE A 275 1.98 16.62 -2.03
C ILE A 275 0.99 17.63 -2.62
N PRO A 276 0.82 18.85 -2.08
CA PRO A 276 -0.08 19.83 -2.70
C PRO A 276 0.44 20.19 -4.10
N TYR A 277 -0.45 20.31 -5.08
CA TYR A 277 -0.06 20.61 -6.46
C TYR A 277 0.63 21.99 -6.53
N ASP A 278 -0.06 23.05 -6.10
CA ASP A 278 0.59 24.28 -5.70
C ASP A 278 0.87 24.28 -4.19
N ALA A 279 2.13 24.51 -3.81
CA ALA A 279 2.54 24.57 -2.41
C ALA A 279 2.04 25.85 -1.70
N ALA A 280 1.69 26.91 -2.43
CA ALA A 280 1.13 28.15 -1.86
C ALA A 280 -0.38 28.06 -1.56
N SER A 281 -1.12 27.26 -2.34
CA SER A 281 -2.58 27.04 -2.21
C SER A 281 -3.01 26.29 -0.94
N ASP A 282 -3.84 26.94 -0.10
CA ASP A 282 -4.54 26.26 1.02
C ASP A 282 -5.54 25.21 0.55
N ALA A 283 -6.15 25.41 -0.63
CA ALA A 283 -7.08 24.43 -1.19
C ALA A 283 -6.38 23.09 -1.47
N ASP A 284 -5.14 23.15 -1.98
CA ASP A 284 -4.31 21.98 -2.27
C ASP A 284 -3.70 21.38 -0.98
N ARG A 285 -3.30 22.20 -0.01
CA ARG A 285 -2.95 21.73 1.36
C ARG A 285 -4.11 20.93 1.98
N HIS A 286 -5.35 21.41 1.84
CA HIS A 286 -6.53 20.66 2.26
C HIS A 286 -6.83 19.46 1.37
N ALA A 287 -6.47 19.48 0.07
CA ALA A 287 -6.64 18.35 -0.84
C ALA A 287 -5.73 17.16 -0.49
N VAL A 288 -4.51 17.42 0.00
CA VAL A 288 -3.64 16.39 0.60
C VAL A 288 -4.35 15.70 1.76
N LYS A 289 -4.95 16.45 2.69
CA LYS A 289 -5.68 15.84 3.81
C LYS A 289 -6.87 15.00 3.31
N ARG A 290 -7.67 15.50 2.37
CA ARG A 290 -8.80 14.73 1.79
C ARG A 290 -8.32 13.42 1.13
N SER A 291 -7.19 13.45 0.44
CA SER A 291 -6.60 12.26 -0.19
C SER A 291 -6.12 11.23 0.83
N LEU A 292 -5.43 11.66 1.89
CA LEU A 292 -5.01 10.80 3.00
C LEU A 292 -6.23 10.25 3.78
N ASP A 293 -7.25 11.08 4.03
CA ASP A 293 -8.47 10.69 4.74
C ASP A 293 -9.27 9.61 3.98
N PHE A 294 -9.45 9.74 2.65
CA PHE A 294 -10.20 8.76 1.84
C PHE A 294 -9.41 7.50 1.50
N MET A 295 -8.07 7.57 1.42
CA MET A 295 -7.23 6.44 1.04
C MET A 295 -6.77 5.61 2.24
N LEU A 296 -6.11 6.25 3.23
CA LEU A 296 -5.61 5.61 4.44
C LEU A 296 -6.64 5.71 5.58
N GLY A 297 -7.18 6.91 5.79
CA GLY A 297 -8.03 7.23 6.92
C GLY A 297 -9.35 6.46 6.95
N TRP A 298 -9.90 6.10 5.80
CA TRP A 298 -11.17 5.38 5.67
C TRP A 298 -11.19 4.10 6.53
N PHE A 299 -10.09 3.34 6.54
CA PHE A 299 -9.95 2.14 7.36
C PHE A 299 -9.07 2.36 8.60
N MET A 300 -8.03 3.21 8.55
CA MET A 300 -7.18 3.48 9.72
C MET A 300 -7.90 4.21 10.86
N HIS A 301 -8.78 5.17 10.54
CA HIS A 301 -9.43 6.00 11.56
C HIS A 301 -10.47 5.20 12.37
N PRO A 302 -11.30 4.32 11.77
CA PRO A 302 -12.10 3.37 12.52
C PRO A 302 -11.27 2.45 13.42
N VAL A 303 -10.27 1.74 12.89
CA VAL A 303 -9.50 0.76 13.70
C VAL A 303 -8.61 1.41 14.77
N ALA A 304 -8.34 2.72 14.69
CA ALA A 304 -7.64 3.48 15.71
C ALA A 304 -8.59 4.10 16.76
N PHE A 305 -9.73 4.66 16.34
CA PHE A 305 -10.53 5.57 17.17
C PHE A 305 -12.01 5.19 17.33
N GLY A 306 -12.52 4.23 16.54
CA GLY A 306 -13.92 3.80 16.53
C GLY A 306 -14.82 4.52 15.50
N GLU A 307 -14.31 5.55 14.81
CA GLU A 307 -15.11 6.36 13.88
C GLU A 307 -14.42 6.64 12.53
N TYR A 308 -15.20 6.87 11.48
CA TYR A 308 -14.72 7.36 10.19
C TYR A 308 -14.18 8.79 10.27
N PRO A 309 -13.19 9.17 9.41
CA PRO A 309 -12.66 10.53 9.40
C PRO A 309 -13.76 11.58 9.23
N ALA A 310 -13.72 12.65 10.03
CA ALA A 310 -14.71 13.74 9.97
C ALA A 310 -14.85 14.35 8.56
N THR A 311 -13.77 14.35 7.77
CA THR A 311 -13.76 14.72 6.35
C THR A 311 -14.69 13.84 5.50
N MET A 312 -14.64 12.52 5.68
CA MET A 312 -15.50 11.58 4.95
C MET A 312 -16.96 11.71 5.39
N ARG A 313 -17.21 11.74 6.72
CA ARG A 313 -18.55 11.95 7.28
C ARG A 313 -19.22 13.22 6.72
N ARG A 314 -18.46 14.31 6.56
CA ARG A 314 -18.96 15.57 5.98
C ARG A 314 -19.19 15.53 4.47
N LEU A 315 -18.33 14.86 3.69
CA LEU A 315 -18.39 14.90 2.22
C LEU A 315 -19.26 13.79 1.60
N VAL A 316 -19.26 12.60 2.20
CA VAL A 316 -20.10 11.47 1.77
C VAL A 316 -21.51 11.56 2.36
N GLY A 317 -21.63 12.10 3.59
CA GLY A 317 -22.90 12.24 4.29
C GLY A 317 -23.60 10.90 4.49
N ARG A 318 -24.93 10.88 4.31
CA ARG A 318 -25.82 9.73 4.55
C ARG A 318 -25.50 8.46 3.73
N ARG A 319 -24.59 8.52 2.75
CA ARG A 319 -24.13 7.33 1.99
C ARG A 319 -23.01 6.56 2.69
N LEU A 320 -22.39 7.15 3.71
CA LEU A 320 -21.44 6.48 4.59
C LEU A 320 -22.22 5.92 5.79
N PRO A 321 -22.25 4.59 6.02
CA PRO A 321 -22.95 4.01 7.16
C PRO A 321 -22.38 4.52 8.49
N GLU A 322 -23.23 4.61 9.51
CA GLU A 322 -22.81 4.95 10.88
C GLU A 322 -22.51 3.68 11.69
N PHE A 323 -21.56 3.76 12.64
CA PHE A 323 -21.30 2.67 13.57
C PHE A 323 -22.24 2.75 14.77
N THR A 324 -22.74 1.61 15.24
CA THR A 324 -23.31 1.55 16.59
C THR A 324 -22.21 1.79 17.62
N LYS A 325 -22.59 2.09 18.88
CA LYS A 325 -21.60 2.29 19.94
C LYS A 325 -20.75 1.04 20.15
N GLU A 326 -21.37 -0.13 20.11
CA GLU A 326 -20.74 -1.45 20.30
C GLU A 326 -19.74 -1.75 19.18
N GLN A 327 -20.11 -1.43 17.94
CA GLN A 327 -19.20 -1.52 16.79
C GLN A 327 -18.02 -0.55 16.92
N SER A 328 -18.26 0.70 17.32
CA SER A 328 -17.24 1.74 17.54
C SER A 328 -16.26 1.33 18.66
N ASP A 329 -16.76 0.90 19.81
CA ASP A 329 -15.94 0.45 20.95
C ASP A 329 -15.13 -0.82 20.61
N MET A 330 -15.67 -1.72 19.77
CA MET A 330 -14.97 -2.91 19.28
C MET A 330 -13.89 -2.62 18.23
N LEU A 331 -14.12 -1.64 17.34
CA LEU A 331 -13.15 -1.15 16.36
C LEU A 331 -11.97 -0.41 17.00
N LYS A 332 -12.20 0.28 18.12
CA LYS A 332 -11.25 1.20 18.74
C LYS A 332 -9.97 0.50 19.23
N GLY A 333 -8.93 0.53 18.40
CA GLY A 333 -7.64 -0.10 18.68
C GLY A 333 -7.58 -1.58 18.29
N SER A 334 -8.40 -2.04 17.35
CA SER A 334 -8.53 -3.43 16.87
C SER A 334 -7.32 -3.97 16.07
N TYR A 335 -6.10 -3.53 16.36
CA TYR A 335 -4.88 -4.03 15.71
C TYR A 335 -3.68 -3.99 16.65
N ASP A 336 -2.88 -5.06 16.67
CA ASP A 336 -1.65 -5.16 17.45
C ASP A 336 -0.45 -4.54 16.69
N PHE A 337 -0.49 -4.62 15.36
CA PHE A 337 0.46 -3.98 14.43
C PHE A 337 -0.25 -3.52 13.14
N LEU A 338 0.39 -2.61 12.40
CA LEU A 338 -0.05 -2.15 11.08
C LEU A 338 0.83 -2.75 9.99
N GLY A 339 0.22 -3.39 8.99
CA GLY A 339 0.86 -3.57 7.69
C GLY A 339 0.65 -2.33 6.83
N LEU A 340 1.71 -1.81 6.21
CA LEU A 340 1.64 -0.68 5.29
C LEU A 340 2.15 -1.08 3.90
N ASN A 341 1.29 -0.91 2.91
CA ASN A 341 1.64 -1.04 1.50
C ASN A 341 1.90 0.36 0.91
N TYR A 342 3.01 0.52 0.21
CA TYR A 342 3.41 1.80 -0.37
C TYR A 342 4.10 1.58 -1.72
N TYR A 343 3.68 2.33 -2.75
CA TYR A 343 4.20 2.16 -4.12
C TYR A 343 4.61 3.48 -4.80
N THR A 344 3.95 4.60 -4.49
CA THR A 344 4.12 5.86 -5.23
C THR A 344 3.74 7.09 -4.39
N SER A 345 4.01 8.26 -4.95
CA SER A 345 3.45 9.55 -4.51
C SER A 345 2.73 10.25 -5.66
N ASN A 346 1.80 11.14 -5.31
CA ASN A 346 1.03 11.92 -6.26
C ASN A 346 0.94 13.38 -5.78
N TYR A 347 0.77 14.32 -6.71
CA TYR A 347 0.25 15.64 -6.41
C TYR A 347 -1.26 15.57 -6.18
N ALA A 348 -1.75 16.34 -5.21
CA ALA A 348 -3.17 16.53 -4.91
C ALA A 348 -3.53 18.00 -5.19
N GLN A 349 -4.41 18.21 -6.18
CA GLN A 349 -4.98 19.52 -6.52
C GLN A 349 -6.44 19.56 -6.08
N ALA A 350 -6.91 20.64 -5.48
CA ALA A 350 -8.33 20.79 -5.17
C ALA A 350 -9.18 20.80 -6.46
N ALA A 351 -10.30 20.08 -6.46
CA ALA A 351 -11.27 20.20 -7.53
C ALA A 351 -11.84 21.62 -7.56
N ALA A 352 -11.77 22.29 -8.72
CA ALA A 352 -12.20 23.69 -8.89
C ALA A 352 -13.72 23.91 -8.80
N ARG A 353 -14.49 22.81 -8.76
CA ARG A 353 -15.94 22.77 -8.55
C ARG A 353 -16.27 21.53 -7.71
N ALA A 354 -17.43 21.54 -7.06
CA ALA A 354 -17.98 20.32 -6.48
C ALA A 354 -18.27 19.28 -7.59
N PRO A 355 -18.22 17.96 -7.29
CA PRO A 355 -18.71 16.92 -8.19
C PRO A 355 -20.18 17.09 -8.56
N ASP A 356 -20.60 16.42 -9.63
CA ASP A 356 -22.01 16.32 -10.00
C ASP A 356 -22.80 15.57 -8.90
N GLY A 357 -23.61 16.29 -8.14
CA GLY A 357 -24.43 15.75 -7.06
C GLY A 357 -25.53 14.77 -7.52
N SER A 358 -25.81 14.68 -8.82
CA SER A 358 -26.66 13.63 -9.41
C SER A 358 -25.90 12.36 -9.76
N LYS A 359 -24.55 12.39 -9.73
CA LYS A 359 -23.64 11.28 -10.02
C LYS A 359 -22.54 11.12 -8.95
N PRO A 360 -22.89 11.02 -7.66
CA PRO A 360 -21.92 10.82 -6.58
C PRO A 360 -21.13 9.52 -6.76
N SER A 361 -19.85 9.50 -6.42
CA SER A 361 -19.04 8.28 -6.47
C SER A 361 -17.87 8.36 -5.50
N TYR A 362 -17.40 7.22 -4.98
CA TYR A 362 -16.19 7.19 -4.13
C TYR A 362 -15.00 7.93 -4.76
N GLY A 363 -14.77 7.76 -6.07
CA GLY A 363 -13.67 8.40 -6.81
C GLY A 363 -13.84 9.91 -7.08
N THR A 364 -14.98 10.50 -6.71
CA THR A 364 -15.22 11.95 -6.81
C THR A 364 -15.51 12.60 -5.46
N ASP A 365 -16.01 11.84 -4.48
CA ASP A 365 -16.40 12.28 -3.13
C ASP A 365 -15.27 12.97 -2.33
N HIS A 366 -14.00 12.70 -2.64
CA HIS A 366 -12.87 13.39 -2.00
C HIS A 366 -12.59 14.81 -2.54
N TRP A 367 -13.16 15.20 -3.69
CA TRP A 367 -13.00 16.52 -4.31
C TRP A 367 -11.52 16.89 -4.58
N VAL A 368 -10.74 15.96 -5.16
CA VAL A 368 -9.31 16.15 -5.47
C VAL A 368 -9.00 15.60 -6.86
N ASN A 369 -8.31 16.38 -7.68
CA ASN A 369 -7.63 15.87 -8.87
C ASN A 369 -6.25 15.36 -8.44
N GLN A 370 -6.05 14.05 -8.45
CA GLN A 370 -4.76 13.42 -8.14
C GLN A 370 -3.96 13.17 -9.42
N THR A 371 -2.68 13.51 -9.44
CA THR A 371 -1.84 13.39 -10.64
C THR A 371 -0.38 13.10 -10.30
N GLY A 372 0.29 12.30 -11.13
CA GLY A 372 1.74 12.11 -11.06
C GLY A 372 2.57 13.27 -11.61
N TYR A 373 1.93 14.24 -12.28
CA TYR A 373 2.59 15.31 -13.04
C TYR A 373 2.16 16.70 -12.57
N ARG A 374 3.12 17.64 -12.52
CA ARG A 374 2.90 19.07 -12.31
C ARG A 374 3.57 19.86 -13.42
N ASN A 375 2.81 20.68 -14.14
CA ASN A 375 3.28 21.46 -15.29
C ASN A 375 4.06 20.60 -16.33
N GLY A 376 3.60 19.37 -16.58
CA GLY A 376 4.24 18.40 -17.47
C GLY A 376 5.42 17.61 -16.85
N VAL A 377 5.93 18.01 -15.68
CA VAL A 377 7.05 17.33 -15.01
C VAL A 377 6.52 16.26 -14.04
N PRO A 378 6.97 14.99 -14.12
CA PRO A 378 6.55 13.96 -13.19
C PRO A 378 7.18 14.17 -11.80
N ILE A 379 6.45 13.78 -10.75
CA ILE A 379 6.87 13.86 -9.34
C ILE A 379 8.16 13.07 -9.03
N GLY A 380 8.42 12.00 -9.78
CA GLY A 380 9.62 11.20 -9.77
C GLY A 380 9.70 10.30 -11.01
N PRO A 381 10.81 9.58 -11.25
CA PRO A 381 10.97 8.74 -12.44
C PRO A 381 9.86 7.67 -12.55
N PRO A 382 9.11 7.58 -13.67
CA PRO A 382 8.03 6.60 -13.84
C PRO A 382 8.47 5.14 -13.67
N ALA A 383 7.50 4.30 -13.31
CA ALA A 383 7.62 2.84 -13.32
C ALA A 383 7.30 2.24 -14.69
N TYR A 384 7.32 0.91 -14.78
CA TYR A 384 6.81 0.20 -15.97
C TYR A 384 5.29 0.44 -16.13
N THR A 385 4.54 0.31 -15.03
CA THR A 385 3.12 0.67 -14.97
C THR A 385 2.99 2.20 -14.85
N PRO A 386 2.35 2.90 -15.80
CA PRO A 386 2.44 4.38 -15.91
C PRO A 386 1.86 5.21 -14.75
N ILE A 387 1.10 4.60 -13.84
CA ILE A 387 0.51 5.29 -12.67
C ILE A 387 1.46 5.35 -11.45
N PHE A 388 2.59 4.63 -11.46
CA PHE A 388 3.54 4.62 -10.36
C PHE A 388 4.80 5.43 -10.66
N PHE A 389 5.25 6.22 -9.68
CA PHE A 389 6.38 7.14 -9.78
C PHE A 389 7.35 6.85 -8.62
N ASN A 390 8.65 6.71 -8.92
CA ASN A 390 9.65 6.41 -7.92
C ASN A 390 9.93 7.64 -7.04
N TYR A 391 9.26 7.73 -5.89
CA TYR A 391 9.39 8.85 -4.95
C TYR A 391 9.67 8.37 -3.50
N PRO A 392 10.89 7.89 -3.18
CA PRO A 392 11.23 7.36 -1.86
C PRO A 392 10.94 8.29 -0.65
N PRO A 393 11.06 9.64 -0.73
CA PRO A 393 10.72 10.50 0.40
C PRO A 393 9.26 10.38 0.87
N GLY A 394 8.34 9.99 -0.02
CA GLY A 394 6.93 9.83 0.32
C GLY A 394 6.68 8.75 1.38
N LEU A 395 7.43 7.65 1.34
CA LEU A 395 7.34 6.60 2.37
C LEU A 395 7.73 7.13 3.76
N ARG A 396 8.78 7.97 3.82
CA ARG A 396 9.22 8.60 5.07
C ARG A 396 8.14 9.53 5.64
N GLU A 397 7.58 10.40 4.81
CA GLU A 397 6.55 11.34 5.28
C GLU A 397 5.23 10.64 5.64
N LEU A 398 4.87 9.55 4.93
CA LEU A 398 3.73 8.71 5.26
C LEU A 398 3.90 8.00 6.61
N LEU A 399 5.08 7.41 6.88
CA LEU A 399 5.39 6.82 8.19
C LEU A 399 5.39 7.86 9.31
N LEU A 400 5.91 9.07 9.05
CA LEU A 400 5.86 10.18 10.00
C LEU A 400 4.42 10.69 10.23
N TYR A 401 3.57 10.71 9.20
CA TYR A 401 2.16 11.04 9.31
C TYR A 401 1.42 10.00 10.16
N ILE A 402 1.61 8.71 9.89
CA ILE A 402 0.99 7.62 10.66
C ILE A 402 1.37 7.72 12.14
N ARG A 403 2.66 7.90 12.47
CA ARG A 403 3.10 8.05 13.87
C ARG A 403 2.48 9.28 14.56
N ARG A 404 2.32 10.41 13.85
CA ARG A 404 1.76 11.65 14.41
C ARG A 404 0.24 11.57 14.62
N ILE A 405 -0.48 10.87 13.74
CA ILE A 405 -1.96 10.84 13.75
C ILE A 405 -2.52 9.61 14.48
N TYR A 406 -1.93 8.42 14.28
CA TYR A 406 -2.43 7.14 14.84
C TYR A 406 -1.54 6.56 15.95
N GLY A 407 -0.46 7.25 16.31
CA GLY A 407 0.48 6.84 17.37
C GLY A 407 1.57 5.86 16.90
N ASN A 408 2.50 5.53 17.81
CA ASN A 408 3.69 4.73 17.50
C ASN A 408 3.49 3.22 17.74
N ARG A 409 2.41 2.63 17.20
CA ARG A 409 2.26 1.15 17.16
C ARG A 409 3.25 0.54 16.16
N PRO A 410 3.63 -0.75 16.28
CA PRO A 410 4.51 -1.40 15.31
C PRO A 410 3.94 -1.31 13.89
N ILE A 411 4.78 -0.88 12.95
CA ILE A 411 4.49 -0.84 11.51
C ILE A 411 5.45 -1.82 10.82
N TYR A 412 4.95 -2.59 9.86
CA TYR A 412 5.74 -3.34 8.90
C TYR A 412 5.38 -2.85 7.49
N ILE A 413 6.37 -2.58 6.63
CA ILE A 413 6.09 -2.36 5.21
C ILE A 413 5.82 -3.72 4.57
N THR A 414 4.55 -4.08 4.45
CA THR A 414 4.10 -5.41 4.00
C THR A 414 4.15 -5.58 2.49
N GLU A 415 4.12 -4.47 1.74
CA GLU A 415 4.43 -4.40 0.31
C GLU A 415 5.08 -3.06 -0.02
N ASN A 416 6.22 -3.12 -0.72
CA ASN A 416 6.77 -1.99 -1.47
C ASN A 416 7.48 -2.55 -2.69
N GLY A 417 7.37 -1.91 -3.85
CA GLY A 417 8.01 -2.45 -5.03
C GLY A 417 7.95 -1.62 -6.29
N LYS A 418 8.66 -2.10 -7.32
CA LYS A 418 8.60 -1.55 -8.68
C LYS A 418 8.36 -2.67 -9.69
N PRO A 419 7.33 -2.57 -10.55
CA PRO A 419 7.18 -3.46 -11.69
C PRO A 419 8.29 -3.21 -12.72
N LYS A 420 8.88 -4.30 -13.18
CA LYS A 420 9.66 -4.44 -14.43
C LYS A 420 8.84 -5.32 -15.39
N LYS A 421 9.20 -5.35 -16.67
CA LYS A 421 8.57 -6.15 -17.75
C LYS A 421 8.56 -7.69 -17.54
N THR A 422 8.92 -8.19 -16.36
CA THR A 422 9.02 -9.62 -16.02
C THR A 422 8.96 -9.89 -14.50
N PHE A 423 9.02 -8.86 -13.64
CA PHE A 423 9.16 -9.02 -12.19
C PHE A 423 8.57 -7.85 -11.40
N LEU A 424 7.91 -8.15 -10.29
CA LEU A 424 7.76 -7.20 -9.18
C LEU A 424 8.96 -7.40 -8.23
N LEU A 425 9.80 -6.37 -8.05
CA LEU A 425 10.76 -6.38 -6.94
C LEU A 425 9.99 -6.01 -5.67
N ILE A 426 9.98 -6.89 -4.67
CA ILE A 426 9.53 -6.53 -3.32
C ILE A 426 10.74 -5.98 -2.54
N CYS A 427 10.66 -4.73 -2.11
CA CYS A 427 11.63 -4.13 -1.21
C CYS A 427 11.27 -4.51 0.24
N PRO A 428 12.26 -4.82 1.09
CA PRO A 428 12.03 -5.40 2.40
C PRO A 428 11.34 -4.43 3.38
N SER A 429 10.60 -5.03 4.32
CA SER A 429 9.82 -4.37 5.36
C SER A 429 10.62 -3.38 6.20
N VAL A 430 10.07 -2.19 6.48
CA VAL A 430 10.61 -1.27 7.49
C VAL A 430 9.84 -1.37 8.80
N GLN A 431 10.51 -1.86 9.85
CA GLN A 431 10.03 -1.77 11.23
C GLN A 431 10.45 -0.43 11.85
N VAL A 432 9.49 0.34 12.37
CA VAL A 432 9.75 1.60 13.08
C VAL A 432 9.68 1.38 14.59
N THR A 433 10.82 1.43 15.26
CA THR A 433 10.95 1.44 16.74
C THR A 433 11.29 2.85 17.25
N ASP A 434 11.38 3.04 18.57
CA ASP A 434 11.21 4.37 19.18
C ASP A 434 12.25 5.45 18.83
N SER A 435 13.42 5.08 18.29
CA SER A 435 14.40 6.04 17.77
C SER A 435 14.18 6.37 16.29
N ILE A 436 13.45 7.45 15.99
CA ILE A 436 13.47 8.07 14.65
C ILE A 436 14.82 8.79 14.46
N ALA A 437 15.82 7.99 14.10
CA ALA A 437 17.15 8.41 13.71
C ALA A 437 17.35 8.30 12.19
N VAL A 438 16.31 8.62 11.40
CA VAL A 438 16.44 8.86 9.94
C VAL A 438 17.17 10.19 9.72
N ARG A 439 18.45 10.22 10.09
CA ARG A 439 19.41 11.28 9.78
C ARG A 439 19.83 11.16 8.31
N CYS A 440 18.91 11.53 7.41
CA CYS A 440 19.29 12.08 6.12
C CYS A 440 20.07 13.37 6.38
N ARG A 441 21.38 13.25 6.61
CA ARG A 441 22.22 14.33 7.14
C ARG A 441 22.63 15.32 6.04
N HIS A 442 21.65 16.01 5.47
CA HIS A 442 21.90 17.28 4.78
C HIS A 442 22.27 18.33 5.84
N ARG A 443 23.57 18.43 6.13
CA ARG A 443 24.11 19.43 7.05
C ARG A 443 24.29 20.76 6.32
N ARG A 444 23.18 21.48 6.08
CA ARG A 444 23.27 22.94 6.05
C ARG A 444 23.44 23.41 7.49
N GLY A 445 24.43 24.24 7.74
CA GLY A 445 24.64 24.84 9.06
C GLY A 445 23.81 26.10 9.16
N GLU A 446 22.80 26.10 10.01
CA GLU A 446 22.27 27.34 10.55
C GLU A 446 23.13 27.71 11.77
N GLN A 447 23.87 28.81 11.66
CA GLN A 447 24.46 29.45 12.83
C GLN A 447 23.36 30.28 13.50
N GLN A 448 23.01 29.94 14.74
CA GLN A 448 22.36 30.91 15.62
C GLN A 448 23.39 31.99 15.97
N HIS A 449 23.21 33.22 15.49
CA HIS A 449 23.87 34.40 16.06
C HIS A 449 23.00 35.65 15.87
N ASN A 450 22.72 36.32 16.98
CA ASN A 450 22.23 37.69 17.13
C ASN A 450 22.48 38.06 18.62
N PRO A 451 22.70 39.32 19.01
CA PRO A 451 22.58 40.56 18.24
C PRO A 451 23.94 41.29 18.02
N ASP A 452 24.01 42.27 17.11
CA ASP A 452 23.72 43.69 17.37
C ASP A 452 24.40 44.68 16.37
N GLU A 453 23.88 45.91 16.33
CA GLU A 453 24.45 47.18 15.85
C GLU A 453 24.80 47.48 14.36
N ARG A 454 24.05 48.47 13.82
CA ARG A 454 24.42 49.59 12.89
C ARG A 454 24.86 49.29 11.42
N GLY A 455 24.23 49.97 10.45
CA GLY A 455 24.77 50.08 9.06
C GLY A 455 23.80 50.62 7.99
N ALA A 456 23.79 51.93 7.76
CA ALA A 456 22.81 52.69 6.95
C ALA A 456 22.72 52.41 5.42
N GLN A 457 21.50 52.57 4.87
CA GLN A 457 21.11 53.15 3.55
C GLN A 457 21.72 52.63 2.21
N GLY A 458 20.86 52.29 1.22
CA GLY A 458 21.28 52.04 -0.18
C GLY A 458 20.12 51.88 -1.19
N ARG A 459 19.97 52.81 -2.14
CA ARG A 459 18.81 53.04 -3.04
C ARG A 459 18.63 52.02 -4.20
N HIS A 460 17.39 51.92 -4.72
CA HIS A 460 17.00 51.43 -6.08
C HIS A 460 17.56 52.33 -7.23
N PRO A 461 17.36 52.08 -8.57
CA PRO A 461 16.44 51.13 -9.25
C PRO A 461 16.93 50.43 -10.58
N HIS A 462 16.04 49.58 -11.14
CA HIS A 462 15.82 49.19 -12.56
C HIS A 462 16.96 48.76 -13.53
N LEU A 463 16.72 47.67 -14.29
CA LEU A 463 16.46 47.72 -15.75
C LEU A 463 15.99 46.36 -16.37
N LEU A 464 15.27 46.47 -17.49
CA LEU A 464 14.78 45.44 -18.45
C LEU A 464 14.93 46.05 -19.87
N PRO A 465 14.63 45.38 -21.01
CA PRO A 465 14.38 43.95 -21.31
C PRO A 465 15.29 43.42 -22.47
N ARG A 466 15.05 42.19 -22.97
CA ARG A 466 15.12 41.86 -24.43
C ARG A 466 14.55 40.49 -24.81
N GLN A 467 13.88 40.43 -25.96
CA GLN A 467 13.34 39.29 -26.72
C GLN A 467 12.96 39.82 -28.14
N PRO A 468 12.61 38.99 -29.15
CA PRO A 468 12.90 37.56 -29.39
C PRO A 468 13.70 37.41 -30.72
N PRO A 469 13.59 36.30 -31.50
CA PRO A 469 12.50 36.21 -32.50
C PRO A 469 11.79 34.83 -32.58
N GLN A 470 10.77 34.73 -33.44
CA GLN A 470 9.87 33.56 -33.63
C GLN A 470 10.24 32.72 -34.88
N VAL A 471 9.80 31.45 -34.91
CA VAL A 471 9.53 30.68 -36.15
C VAL A 471 8.23 29.87 -36.01
N ARG A 472 7.52 29.64 -37.12
CA ARG A 472 6.29 28.83 -37.28
C ARG A 472 6.45 27.96 -38.54
N ALA A 473 5.70 26.90 -38.84
CA ALA A 473 4.55 26.20 -38.23
C ALA A 473 4.71 24.68 -38.57
N GLN A 474 3.76 23.73 -38.55
CA GLN A 474 2.32 23.64 -38.21
C GLN A 474 1.99 22.15 -37.90
N GLY A 475 0.78 21.80 -37.42
CA GLY A 475 0.39 20.38 -37.32
C GLY A 475 -0.88 20.05 -36.52
N HIS A 476 -2.04 20.12 -37.18
CA HIS A 476 -3.30 19.50 -36.75
C HIS A 476 -3.86 18.76 -37.99
N PRO A 477 -4.52 17.59 -37.83
CA PRO A 477 -5.85 17.52 -37.19
C PRO A 477 -6.07 16.27 -36.30
N GLY A 478 -7.30 16.10 -35.81
CA GLY A 478 -7.79 14.82 -35.26
C GLY A 478 -8.27 14.88 -33.81
N GLY A 479 -9.42 15.52 -33.55
CA GLY A 479 -10.09 15.40 -32.26
C GLY A 479 -10.66 13.99 -32.05
N GLY A 480 -10.62 13.50 -30.81
CA GLY A 480 -11.04 12.14 -30.47
C GLY A 480 -10.79 11.82 -29.01
N GLU A 481 -11.53 12.48 -28.11
CA GLU A 481 -11.46 12.24 -26.68
C GLU A 481 -11.76 10.76 -26.36
N ARG A 482 -10.74 10.02 -25.91
CA ARG A 482 -10.93 8.69 -25.33
C ARG A 482 -10.90 8.81 -23.82
N GLU A 483 -12.07 8.63 -23.21
CA GLU A 483 -12.25 8.52 -21.77
C GLU A 483 -11.22 7.53 -21.19
N GLY A 484 -10.52 7.93 -20.12
CA GLY A 484 -9.41 7.18 -19.55
C GLY A 484 -9.86 5.91 -18.82
N LEU A 485 -10.10 4.83 -19.56
CA LEU A 485 -10.37 3.51 -18.98
C LEU A 485 -9.12 2.99 -18.25
N HIS A 486 -9.15 3.11 -16.92
CA HIS A 486 -8.08 2.67 -16.03
C HIS A 486 -8.01 1.14 -15.95
N HIS A 487 -7.30 0.53 -16.90
CA HIS A 487 -6.94 -0.88 -16.82
C HIS A 487 -5.84 -1.08 -15.76
N MET A 488 -6.17 -1.87 -14.72
CA MET A 488 -5.19 -2.45 -13.82
C MET A 488 -4.62 -3.71 -14.49
N ASP A 489 -3.34 -3.71 -14.82
CA ASP A 489 -2.61 -4.94 -15.09
C ASP A 489 -2.58 -5.78 -13.80
N VAL A 490 -3.35 -6.88 -13.76
CA VAL A 490 -3.08 -7.95 -12.79
C VAL A 490 -1.68 -8.50 -13.11
N PRO A 491 -0.68 -8.42 -12.21
CA PRO A 491 0.71 -8.69 -12.59
C PRO A 491 0.97 -10.16 -12.92
N GLY A 492 0.77 -10.53 -14.19
CA GLY A 492 0.91 -11.89 -14.67
C GLY A 492 2.36 -12.39 -14.64
N ARG A 493 2.53 -13.62 -14.16
CA ARG A 493 3.73 -14.47 -14.30
C ARG A 493 5.02 -13.93 -13.69
N LEU A 494 5.23 -14.24 -12.41
CA LEU A 494 6.56 -14.18 -11.79
C LEU A 494 7.34 -15.47 -12.12
N ARG A 495 8.13 -15.46 -13.19
CA ARG A 495 9.09 -16.55 -13.49
C ARG A 495 10.47 -16.19 -12.97
N VAL A 496 10.76 -16.55 -11.72
CA VAL A 496 12.14 -16.51 -11.19
C VAL A 496 13.01 -17.48 -11.99
N ARG A 497 14.21 -17.03 -12.33
CA ARG A 497 15.32 -17.75 -12.96
C ARG A 497 16.61 -17.25 -12.34
#